data_AF-A0A833ZJE4-F1
#
_entry.id   AF-A0A833ZJE4-F1
#
_cell.length_a   1.000
_cell.length_b   1.000
_cell.length_c   1.000
_cell.angle_alpha   90.00
_cell.angle_beta   90.00
_cell.angle_gamma   90.00
#
_symmetry.space_group_name_H-M   'P 1'
#
loop_
_entity.id
_entity.type
_entity.pdbx_description
1 polymer ?
#
loop_
_entity_poly.entity_id
_entity_poly.type
_entity_poly.pdbx_seq_one_letter_code
_entity_poly.pdbx_strand_id
1 'polypeptide(L)'
;MAPYEEVSVSGFEDFSRAVEQHKAEPVVREGLKHICEGCVFIYCQVGEKPYWKDPNNDFRKKLKVTAVPTLLKYGTPQKLVESECLQANLVEMLFSED
;
A
#
# COMPACT_ATOMS: atom_id res chain seq x y z
N MET A 1 9.45 13.45 42.74
CA MET A 1 9.38 12.82 41.40
C MET A 1 8.60 13.77 40.51
N ALA A 2 9.17 14.21 39.39
CA ALA A 2 8.45 15.06 38.44
C ALA A 2 7.34 14.25 37.75
N PRO A 3 6.17 14.82 37.47
CA PRO A 3 5.14 14.14 36.69
C PRO A 3 5.64 13.90 35.27
N TYR A 4 5.51 12.66 34.79
CA TYR A 4 5.80 12.30 33.41
C TYR A 4 4.63 12.78 32.54
N GLU A 5 4.90 13.59 31.52
CA GLU A 5 3.90 14.05 30.56
C GLU A 5 4.01 13.19 29.29
N GLU A 6 2.99 12.40 29.01
CA GLU A 6 2.93 11.57 27.81
C GLU A 6 2.58 12.44 26.60
N VAL A 7 3.59 12.80 25.81
CA VAL A 7 3.41 13.62 24.62
C VAL A 7 3.00 12.75 23.44
N SER A 8 1.71 12.76 23.07
CA SER A 8 1.23 12.08 21.87
C SER A 8 1.56 12.88 20.61
N VAL A 9 2.42 12.35 19.73
CA VAL A 9 2.73 13.00 18.43
C VAL A 9 1.68 12.58 17.39
N SER A 10 0.73 13.47 17.09
CA SER A 10 -0.39 13.19 16.17
C SER A 10 -0.02 13.01 14.69
N GLY A 11 1.26 13.16 14.33
CA GLY A 11 1.76 13.04 12.94
C GLY A 11 2.70 11.86 12.67
N PHE A 12 3.18 11.14 13.71
CA PHE A 12 4.19 10.10 13.53
C PHE A 12 3.68 8.91 12.70
N GLU A 13 2.41 8.51 12.89
CA GLU A 13 1.78 7.45 12.10
C GLU A 13 1.61 7.83 10.63
N ASP A 14 1.29 9.09 10.33
CA ASP A 14 1.13 9.56 8.95
C ASP A 14 2.47 9.66 8.24
N PHE A 15 3.47 10.16 8.95
CA PHE A 15 4.84 10.17 8.48
C PHE A 15 5.32 8.74 8.18
N SER A 16 5.12 7.81 9.13
CA SER A 16 5.52 6.41 8.98
C SER A 16 4.83 5.77 7.77
N ARG A 17 3.51 5.99 7.60
CA ARG A 17 2.76 5.48 6.46
C ARG A 17 3.24 6.06 5.13
N ALA A 18 3.51 7.36 5.07
CA ALA A 18 4.06 8.01 3.89
C ALA A 18 5.46 7.49 3.54
N VAL A 19 6.30 7.27 4.54
CA VAL A 19 7.64 6.68 4.39
C VAL A 19 7.55 5.26 3.84
N GLU A 20 6.68 4.42 4.39
CA GLU A 20 6.51 3.04 3.88
C GLU A 20 5.96 3.01 2.46
N GLN A 21 5.00 3.87 2.12
CA GLN A 21 4.55 4.05 0.73
C GLN A 21 5.70 4.45 -0.19
N HIS A 22 6.54 5.40 0.25
CA HIS A 22 7.67 5.89 -0.53
C HIS A 22 8.78 4.84 -0.71
N LYS A 23 8.97 3.95 0.26
CA LYS A 23 9.91 2.81 0.16
C LYS A 23 9.40 1.72 -0.79
N ALA A 24 8.10 1.46 -0.81
CA ALA A 24 7.50 0.44 -1.68
C ALA A 24 7.44 0.89 -3.15
N GLU A 25 7.23 2.17 -3.43
CA GLU A 25 7.13 2.69 -4.80
C GLU A 25 8.31 2.32 -5.72
N PRO A 26 9.60 2.49 -5.36
CA PRO A 26 10.70 2.09 -6.22
C PRO A 26 10.76 0.57 -6.45
N VAL A 27 10.40 -0.24 -5.45
CA VAL A 27 10.36 -1.71 -5.59
C VAL A 27 9.28 -2.13 -6.57
N VAL A 28 8.07 -1.58 -6.45
CA VAL A 28 6.96 -1.85 -7.37
C VAL A 28 7.29 -1.38 -8.79
N ARG A 29 7.88 -0.18 -8.94
CA ARG A 29 8.27 0.36 -10.25
C ARG A 29 9.35 -0.47 -10.94
N GLU A 30 10.31 -0.99 -10.19
CA GLU A 30 11.34 -1.88 -10.73
C GLU A 30 10.71 -3.21 -11.20
N GLY A 31 9.79 -3.77 -10.40
CA GLY A 31 9.05 -4.99 -10.75
C GLY A 31 8.20 -4.88 -12.03
N LEU A 32 7.80 -3.67 -12.44
CA LEU A 32 7.05 -3.47 -13.70
C LEU A 32 7.82 -3.95 -14.95
N LYS A 33 9.13 -4.15 -14.86
CA LYS A 33 9.93 -4.77 -15.93
C LYS A 33 9.52 -6.22 -16.21
N HIS A 34 8.83 -6.87 -15.28
CA HIS A 34 8.39 -8.27 -15.34
C HIS A 34 6.88 -8.41 -15.61
N ILE A 35 6.18 -7.32 -15.87
CA ILE A 35 4.73 -7.36 -16.10
C ILE A 35 4.40 -8.04 -17.44
N CYS A 36 3.39 -8.91 -17.45
CA CYS A 36 2.93 -9.56 -18.68
C CYS A 36 2.49 -8.53 -19.74
N GLU A 37 2.69 -8.88 -21.02
CA GLU A 37 2.24 -8.04 -22.13
C GLU A 37 0.71 -7.84 -22.11
N GLY A 38 0.26 -6.61 -22.37
CA GLY A 38 -1.17 -6.27 -22.37
C GLY A 38 -1.75 -5.93 -21.00
N CYS A 39 -0.98 -6.05 -19.91
CA CYS A 39 -1.39 -5.56 -18.60
C CYS A 39 -1.33 -4.02 -18.51
N VAL A 40 -2.19 -3.46 -17.65
CA VAL A 40 -2.22 -2.02 -17.34
C VAL A 40 -1.88 -1.83 -15.86
N PHE A 41 -0.84 -1.05 -15.57
CA PHE A 41 -0.53 -0.63 -14.21
C PHE A 41 -1.22 0.68 -13.88
N ILE A 42 -2.00 0.71 -12.79
CA ILE A 42 -2.70 1.89 -12.30
C ILE A 42 -2.10 2.31 -10.96
N TYR A 43 -1.47 3.49 -10.94
CA TYR A 43 -1.12 4.15 -9.68
C TYR A 43 -2.35 4.88 -9.12
N CYS A 44 -2.91 4.37 -8.03
CA CYS A 44 -4.13 4.90 -7.44
C CYS A 44 -3.85 5.56 -6.08
N GLN A 45 -4.17 6.85 -5.97
CA GLN A 45 -4.16 7.54 -4.68
C GLN A 45 -5.48 7.29 -3.96
N VAL A 46 -5.42 6.83 -2.70
CA VAL A 46 -6.63 6.55 -1.91
C VAL A 46 -7.28 7.80 -1.33
N GLY A 47 -6.66 8.97 -1.48
CA GLY A 47 -7.08 10.23 -0.86
C GLY A 47 -6.41 10.47 0.50
N GLU A 48 -6.96 11.41 1.26
CA GLU A 48 -6.40 11.81 2.55
C GLU A 48 -6.71 10.83 3.69
N LYS A 49 -5.96 10.95 4.80
CA LYS A 49 -6.11 10.10 6.00
C LYS A 49 -7.56 9.96 6.49
N PRO A 50 -8.38 11.04 6.59
CA PRO A 50 -9.74 10.90 7.10
C PRO A 50 -10.60 9.97 6.23
N TYR A 51 -10.49 10.10 4.92
CA TYR A 51 -11.19 9.22 3.98
C TYR A 51 -10.68 7.78 4.08
N TRP A 52 -9.36 7.59 4.13
CA TRP A 52 -8.78 6.24 4.28
C TRP A 52 -9.18 5.55 5.59
N LYS A 53 -9.27 6.32 6.69
CA LYS A 53 -9.66 5.80 8.01
C LYS A 53 -11.15 5.44 8.10
N ASP A 54 -12.01 6.00 7.25
CA ASP A 54 -13.42 5.63 7.23
C ASP A 54 -13.58 4.15 6.81
N PRO A 55 -14.08 3.25 7.67
CA PRO A 55 -14.33 1.86 7.32
C PRO A 55 -15.33 1.72 6.16
N ASN A 56 -16.12 2.75 5.88
CA ASN A 56 -17.14 2.74 4.85
C ASN A 56 -16.69 3.21 3.46
N ASN A 57 -15.43 3.60 3.30
CA ASN A 57 -14.93 4.08 2.01
C ASN A 57 -14.97 3.00 0.91
N ASP A 58 -14.92 3.44 -0.34
CA ASP A 58 -15.09 2.57 -1.50
C ASP A 58 -13.98 1.51 -1.63
N PHE A 59 -12.74 1.81 -1.24
CA PHE A 59 -11.64 0.85 -1.28
C PHE A 59 -11.88 -0.31 -0.30
N ARG A 60 -12.39 -0.02 0.90
CA ARG A 60 -12.70 -1.04 1.90
C ARG A 60 -13.94 -1.86 1.53
N LYS A 61 -15.02 -1.20 1.07
CA LYS A 61 -16.29 -1.89 0.75
C LYS A 61 -16.27 -2.64 -0.57
N LYS A 62 -15.79 -2.00 -1.64
CA LYS A 62 -15.87 -2.54 -3.01
C LYS A 62 -14.66 -3.40 -3.36
N LEU A 63 -13.46 -2.92 -3.01
CA LEU A 63 -12.19 -3.56 -3.39
C LEU A 63 -11.57 -4.42 -2.27
N LYS A 64 -12.12 -4.36 -1.05
CA LYS A 64 -11.61 -5.09 0.13
C LYS A 64 -10.12 -4.83 0.40
N VAL A 65 -9.67 -3.60 0.16
CA VAL A 65 -8.32 -3.12 0.47
C VAL A 65 -8.32 -2.58 1.90
N THR A 66 -7.48 -3.14 2.77
CA THR A 66 -7.51 -2.88 4.22
C THR A 66 -6.35 -2.05 4.73
N ALA A 67 -5.23 -2.03 4.02
CA ALA A 67 -4.01 -1.29 4.36
C ALA A 67 -3.40 -0.60 3.11
N VAL A 68 -2.50 0.35 3.33
CA VAL A 68 -1.71 0.99 2.28
C VAL A 68 -0.23 0.98 2.68
N PRO A 69 0.70 0.74 1.74
CA PRO A 69 0.47 0.39 0.34
C PRO A 69 -0.19 -1.01 0.17
N THR A 70 -0.95 -1.18 -0.91
CA THR A 70 -1.43 -2.49 -1.38
C THR A 70 -1.23 -2.56 -2.89
N LEU A 71 -0.58 -3.61 -3.38
CA LEU A 71 -0.51 -3.94 -4.80
C LEU A 71 -1.52 -5.06 -5.08
N LEU A 72 -2.50 -4.79 -5.94
CA LEU A 72 -3.65 -5.68 -6.20
C LEU A 72 -3.65 -6.11 -7.67
N LYS A 73 -3.75 -7.42 -7.92
CA LYS A 73 -4.08 -7.94 -9.26
C LYS A 73 -5.59 -7.91 -9.43
N TYR A 74 -6.09 -6.94 -10.20
CA TYR A 74 -7.53 -6.71 -10.34
C TYR A 74 -8.25 -7.92 -10.95
N GLY A 75 -9.41 -8.27 -10.41
CA GLY A 75 -10.18 -9.44 -10.84
C GLY A 75 -9.77 -10.77 -10.18
N THR A 76 -8.70 -10.79 -9.39
CA THR A 76 -8.24 -11.99 -8.65
C THR A 76 -8.15 -11.68 -7.15
N PRO A 77 -8.02 -12.71 -6.27
CA PRO A 77 -7.80 -12.49 -4.84
C PRO A 77 -6.33 -12.14 -4.51
N GLN A 78 -5.43 -12.15 -5.49
CA GLN A 78 -4.00 -11.94 -5.27
C GLN A 78 -3.70 -10.46 -4.97
N LYS A 79 -3.01 -10.23 -3.85
CA LYS A 79 -2.56 -8.90 -3.43
C LYS A 79 -1.34 -9.02 -2.52
N LEU A 80 -0.49 -8.01 -2.56
CA LEU A 80 0.59 -7.78 -1.60
C LEU A 80 0.23 -6.58 -0.75
N VAL A 81 0.47 -6.67 0.54
CA VAL A 81 0.07 -5.67 1.54
C VAL A 81 1.28 -5.21 2.34
N GLU A 82 1.42 -3.90 2.50
CA GLU A 82 2.44 -3.25 3.35
C GLU A 82 3.86 -3.76 3.09
N SER A 83 4.42 -4.59 3.99
CA SER A 83 5.78 -5.10 3.89
C SER A 83 6.01 -6.01 2.69
N GLU A 84 4.97 -6.70 2.22
CA GLU A 84 5.05 -7.54 1.01
C GLU A 84 5.31 -6.69 -0.24
N CYS A 85 4.87 -5.42 -0.25
CA CYS A 85 5.16 -4.48 -1.35
C CYS A 85 6.64 -4.04 -1.37
N LEU A 86 7.40 -4.31 -0.30
CA LEU A 86 8.84 -4.05 -0.23
C LEU A 86 9.67 -5.26 -0.70
N GLN A 87 9.04 -6.41 -0.94
CA GLN A 87 9.70 -7.64 -1.32
C GLN A 87 9.71 -7.79 -2.84
N ALA A 88 10.83 -7.44 -3.49
CA ALA A 88 10.99 -7.49 -4.95
C ALA A 88 10.58 -8.84 -5.54
N ASN A 89 10.96 -9.94 -4.90
CA ASN A 89 10.61 -11.29 -5.35
C ASN A 89 9.09 -11.54 -5.37
N LEU A 90 8.33 -11.02 -4.40
CA LEU A 90 6.87 -11.17 -4.38
C LEU A 90 6.21 -10.27 -5.42
N VAL A 91 6.71 -9.05 -5.57
CA VAL A 91 6.25 -8.10 -6.60
C VAL A 91 6.45 -8.69 -7.99
N GLU A 92 7.63 -9.23 -8.27
CA GLU A 92 7.96 -9.89 -9.54
C GLU A 92 7.06 -11.11 -9.79
N MET A 93 6.85 -11.96 -8.77
CA MET A 93 5.92 -13.10 -8.87
C MET A 93 4.51 -12.64 -9.22
N LEU A 94 3.98 -11.61 -8.54
CA LEU A 94 2.63 -11.09 -8.82
C LEU A 94 2.51 -10.54 -10.25
N PHE A 95 3.56 -9.92 -10.78
CA PHE A 95 3.56 -9.37 -12.14
C PHE A 95 3.78 -10.41 -13.25
N SER A 96 4.42 -11.53 -12.92
CA SER A 96 4.77 -12.58 -13.88
C SER A 96 3.72 -13.68 -14.00
N GLU A 97 2.75 -13.74 -13.08
CA GLU A 97 1.65 -14.72 -13.14
C GLU A 97 0.54 -14.23 -14.09
N ASP A 98 0.11 -15.09 -15.03
CA ASP A 98 -1.08 -14.88 -15.89
C ASP A 98 -2.40 -15.06 -15.13
#